data_AF-A0A7V9ZQC8-F1
#
_entry.id   AF-A0A7V9ZQC8-F1
#
_cell.length_a   1.000
_cell.length_b   1.000
_cell.length_c   1.000
_cell.angle_alpha   90.00
_cell.angle_beta   90.00
_cell.angle_gamma   90.00
#
_symmetry.space_group_name_H-M   'P 1'
#
loop_
_entity.id
_entity.type
_entity.pdbx_description
1 polymer ?
#
loop_
_entity_poly.entity_id
_entity_poly.type
_entity_poly.pdbx_seq_one_letter_code
_entity_poly.pdbx_strand_id
1 'polypeptide(L)'
;MKLVKLAIIVAAVTLFATACGDSTSTNQTANAGGAQATPAASPKATATAAATPTPDELAEAKTAYGQFCTACHQDKGEGGMVKIEGKRMKVPSLLEGHGLEHSDAEFTKQIAQGGDGMPAFKDRLNEKQINDLVRYIRRDIQAGVKLKTAGH
;
A
#
# COMPACT_ATOMS: atom_id res chain seq x y z
N MET A 1 -61.36 12.40 -4.80
CA MET A 1 -60.66 13.71 -4.80
C MET A 1 -59.32 13.55 -5.51
N LYS A 2 -59.16 14.19 -6.69
CA LYS A 2 -57.89 14.64 -7.30
C LYS A 2 -56.81 13.54 -7.49
N LEU A 3 -56.58 12.87 -8.64
CA LEU A 3 -56.68 13.26 -10.05
C LEU A 3 -56.08 14.63 -10.41
N VAL A 4 -54.90 14.95 -9.86
CA VAL A 4 -54.00 16.01 -10.36
C VAL A 4 -52.61 15.66 -9.82
N LYS A 5 -51.67 15.04 -10.53
CA LYS A 5 -50.73 15.69 -11.45
C LYS A 5 -49.87 14.59 -12.10
N LEU A 6 -50.37 14.02 -13.19
CA LEU A 6 -49.61 13.24 -14.16
C LEU A 6 -49.69 14.04 -15.46
N ALA A 7 -48.81 15.03 -15.63
CA ALA A 7 -48.56 15.75 -16.88
C ALA A 7 -47.55 16.91 -16.67
N ILE A 8 -46.27 16.65 -16.86
CA ILE A 8 -45.30 17.55 -17.53
C ILE A 8 -44.35 16.59 -18.27
N ILE A 9 -44.75 16.10 -19.46
CA ILE A 9 -44.41 16.67 -20.78
C ILE A 9 -42.90 16.83 -20.98
N VAL A 10 -42.31 15.79 -21.58
CA VAL A 10 -41.46 15.83 -22.79
C VAL A 10 -40.48 17.00 -22.92
N ALA A 11 -39.20 16.69 -22.82
CA ALA A 11 -38.17 17.29 -23.67
C ALA A 11 -37.08 16.24 -23.94
N ALA A 12 -37.24 15.52 -25.04
CA ALA A 12 -36.16 14.80 -25.69
C ALA A 12 -35.26 15.83 -26.40
N VAL A 13 -33.96 15.83 -26.09
CA VAL A 13 -32.88 16.37 -26.94
C VAL A 13 -31.65 15.49 -26.63
N THR A 14 -31.49 14.36 -27.31
CA THR A 14 -30.61 14.20 -28.48
C THR A 14 -29.16 14.61 -28.26
N LEU A 15 -28.28 13.60 -28.32
CA LEU A 15 -27.09 13.57 -29.15
C LEU A 15 -25.96 14.56 -28.80
N PHE A 16 -24.88 14.06 -28.20
CA PHE A 16 -23.53 14.48 -28.57
C PHE A 16 -22.58 13.28 -28.54
N ALA A 17 -22.36 12.73 -29.74
CA ALA A 17 -21.17 11.95 -30.08
C ALA A 17 -20.20 12.92 -30.76
N THR A 18 -19.04 13.17 -30.15
CA THR A 18 -17.84 13.81 -30.72
C THR A 18 -16.72 13.65 -29.67
N ALA A 19 -15.50 13.20 -29.93
CA ALA A 19 -14.84 12.77 -31.15
C ALA A 19 -13.55 12.02 -30.75
N CYS A 20 -13.14 11.06 -31.57
CA CYS A 20 -11.74 10.64 -31.68
C CYS A 20 -10.95 11.72 -32.47
N GLY A 21 -9.65 11.82 -32.21
CA GLY A 21 -8.69 12.64 -32.98
C GLY A 21 -7.64 13.25 -32.06
N ASP A 22 -6.59 12.50 -31.72
CA ASP A 22 -5.26 12.60 -32.34
C ASP A 22 -4.35 13.65 -31.69
N SER A 23 -3.36 13.16 -30.95
CA SER A 23 -2.07 13.84 -30.82
C SER A 23 -0.99 12.76 -30.72
N THR A 24 -0.64 12.22 -31.88
CA THR A 24 0.67 11.63 -32.09
C THR A 24 1.68 12.76 -31.97
N SER A 25 2.50 12.76 -30.92
CA SER A 25 3.77 13.48 -30.93
C SER A 25 4.87 12.58 -30.42
N THR A 26 5.44 11.87 -31.40
CA THR A 26 6.76 11.25 -31.36
C THR A 26 7.80 12.29 -30.94
N ASN A 27 8.49 12.09 -29.82
CA ASN A 27 9.83 12.63 -29.64
C ASN A 27 10.75 11.52 -29.16
N GLN A 28 11.12 10.65 -30.10
CA GLN A 28 12.41 9.99 -30.04
C GLN A 28 13.41 10.92 -30.71
N THR A 29 14.23 11.58 -29.91
CA THR A 29 15.50 12.15 -30.37
C THR A 29 16.60 11.32 -29.74
N ALA A 30 17.22 10.47 -30.56
CA ALA A 30 18.54 9.94 -30.28
C ALA A 30 19.56 11.06 -30.53
N ASN A 31 20.43 11.34 -29.55
CA ASN A 31 21.75 11.88 -29.85
C ASN A 31 22.78 11.32 -28.87
N ALA A 32 23.86 10.82 -29.43
CA ALA A 32 25.01 10.27 -28.75
C ALA A 32 26.08 11.36 -28.59
N GLY A 33 26.83 11.28 -27.50
CA GLY A 33 28.20 11.79 -27.41
C GLY A 33 28.38 13.12 -26.68
N GLY A 34 29.37 13.13 -25.78
CA GLY A 34 30.03 14.35 -25.32
C GLY A 34 29.95 14.58 -23.83
N ALA A 35 30.98 14.13 -23.11
CA ALA A 35 31.27 14.54 -21.75
C ALA A 35 31.45 16.06 -21.65
N GLN A 36 31.03 16.68 -20.54
CA GLN A 36 31.85 17.63 -19.77
C GLN A 36 31.14 18.18 -18.51
N ALA A 37 31.86 18.04 -17.40
CA ALA A 37 32.05 18.96 -16.28
C ALA A 37 30.84 19.61 -15.55
N THR A 38 30.73 19.26 -14.26
CA THR A 38 30.21 20.11 -13.18
C THR A 38 31.00 21.42 -13.08
N PRO A 39 30.36 22.54 -12.69
CA PRO A 39 30.54 23.00 -11.31
C PRO A 39 29.24 23.31 -10.55
N ALA A 40 29.36 23.24 -9.22
CA ALA A 40 28.33 23.40 -8.22
C ALA A 40 27.60 24.75 -8.25
N ALA A 41 26.29 24.69 -8.02
CA ALA A 41 25.54 25.75 -7.34
C ALA A 41 24.37 25.11 -6.60
N SER A 42 24.53 24.93 -5.29
CA SER A 42 23.45 24.57 -4.38
C SER A 42 22.37 25.67 -4.41
N PRO A 43 21.11 25.39 -4.78
CA PRO A 43 20.05 26.26 -4.37
C PRO A 43 19.85 26.04 -2.86
N LYS A 44 20.30 27.02 -2.07
CA LYS A 44 19.89 27.23 -0.70
C LYS A 44 18.36 27.21 -0.67
N ALA A 45 17.77 26.10 -0.24
CA ALA A 45 16.34 25.98 -0.04
C ALA A 45 15.96 26.82 1.18
N THR A 46 15.56 28.06 0.90
CA THR A 46 14.83 28.92 1.82
C THR A 46 13.51 28.23 2.17
N ALA A 47 13.19 28.27 3.46
CA ALA A 47 12.01 27.67 4.10
C ALA A 47 10.73 27.77 3.26
N THR A 48 9.92 26.73 3.28
CA THR A 48 8.51 26.83 2.86
C THR A 48 7.63 25.92 3.70
N ALA A 49 6.64 26.57 4.31
CA ALA A 49 5.33 26.11 4.71
C ALA A 49 5.23 25.01 5.77
N ALA A 50 4.50 25.34 6.85
CA ALA A 50 3.87 24.38 7.74
C ALA A 50 3.08 23.36 6.91
N ALA A 51 3.50 22.10 6.95
CA ALA A 51 2.85 21.01 6.26
C ALA A 51 1.44 20.81 6.84
N THR A 52 0.42 20.94 6.00
CA THR A 52 -0.83 20.23 6.20
C THR A 52 -0.48 18.74 6.32
N PRO A 53 -1.02 17.98 7.29
CA PRO A 53 -0.68 16.57 7.42
C PRO A 53 -1.02 15.86 6.11
N THR A 54 0.00 15.34 5.43
CA THR A 54 -0.21 14.49 4.26
C THR A 54 -0.92 13.23 4.73
N PRO A 55 -1.90 12.71 3.97
CA PRO A 55 -2.49 11.41 4.25
C PRO A 55 -1.37 10.37 4.41
N ASP A 56 -1.40 9.58 5.50
CA ASP A 56 -0.48 8.44 5.64
C ASP A 56 -0.83 7.41 4.58
N GLU A 57 0.09 7.22 3.63
CA GLU A 57 -0.05 6.33 2.48
C GLU A 57 -0.44 4.90 2.89
N LEU A 58 -0.07 4.46 4.10
CA LEU A 58 -0.34 3.11 4.61
C LEU A 58 -1.35 3.09 5.77
N ALA A 59 -2.15 4.14 5.94
CA ALA A 59 -3.18 4.18 6.99
C ALA A 59 -4.14 3.00 6.92
N GLU A 60 -4.59 2.64 5.71
CA GLU A 60 -5.47 1.48 5.49
C GLU A 60 -4.78 0.15 5.83
N ALA A 61 -3.50 0.00 5.45
CA ALA A 61 -2.71 -1.18 5.77
C ALA A 61 -2.51 -1.32 7.29
N LYS A 62 -2.27 -0.21 8.00
CA LYS A 62 -2.22 -0.20 9.47
C LYS A 62 -3.53 -0.67 10.08
N THR A 63 -4.66 -0.18 9.59
CA THR A 63 -5.99 -0.63 10.04
C THR A 63 -6.20 -2.12 9.76
N ALA A 64 -5.87 -2.59 8.56
CA ALA A 64 -5.98 -4.00 8.19
C ALA A 64 -5.07 -4.88 9.07
N TYR A 65 -3.84 -4.46 9.38
CA TYR A 65 -2.96 -5.17 10.28
C TYR A 65 -3.60 -5.31 11.67
N GLY A 66 -4.15 -4.20 12.18
CA GLY A 66 -4.90 -4.15 13.44
C GLY A 66 -6.08 -5.11 13.50
N GLN A 67 -6.79 -5.29 12.38
CA GLN A 67 -7.98 -6.13 12.28
C GLN A 67 -7.67 -7.61 12.09
N PHE A 68 -6.64 -7.94 11.31
CA PHE A 68 -6.43 -9.31 10.82
C PHE A 68 -5.18 -9.98 11.36
N CYS A 69 -4.16 -9.21 11.77
CA CYS A 69 -2.83 -9.75 12.05
C CYS A 69 -2.50 -9.78 13.55
N THR A 70 -2.94 -8.78 14.31
CA THR A 70 -2.57 -8.57 15.72
C THR A 70 -2.95 -9.72 16.65
N ALA A 71 -4.06 -10.40 16.37
CA ALA A 71 -4.52 -11.55 17.18
C ALA A 71 -3.46 -12.66 17.30
N CYS A 72 -2.58 -12.79 16.30
CA CYS A 72 -1.52 -13.79 16.26
C CYS A 72 -0.13 -13.16 16.32
N HIS A 73 0.12 -12.12 15.51
CA HIS A 73 1.44 -11.50 15.38
C HIS A 73 1.71 -10.39 16.40
N GLN A 74 0.72 -10.02 17.22
CA GLN A 74 0.78 -8.91 18.17
C GLN A 74 0.96 -7.54 17.48
N ASP A 75 0.76 -6.47 18.24
CA ASP A 75 0.73 -5.10 17.70
C ASP A 75 2.07 -4.66 17.11
N LYS A 76 3.19 -5.12 17.66
CA LYS A 76 4.53 -4.77 17.18
C LYS A 76 5.21 -5.92 16.45
N GLY A 77 4.46 -6.95 16.06
CA GLY A 77 4.98 -8.05 15.26
C GLY A 77 5.83 -9.05 16.04
N GLU A 78 5.77 -9.06 17.38
CA GLU A 78 6.57 -9.97 18.20
C GLU A 78 6.20 -11.45 18.02
N GLY A 79 4.98 -11.73 17.52
CA GLY A 79 4.45 -13.09 17.49
C GLY A 79 4.37 -13.69 18.90
N GLY A 80 4.56 -15.00 19.02
CA GLY A 80 4.54 -15.66 20.32
C GLY A 80 3.71 -16.93 20.38
N MET A 81 3.51 -17.41 21.60
CA MET A 81 2.58 -18.51 21.86
C MET A 81 1.17 -17.95 21.92
N VAL A 82 0.31 -18.37 21.00
CA VAL A 82 -1.10 -17.96 20.96
C VAL A 82 -2.01 -19.18 21.03
N LYS A 83 -3.22 -18.99 21.54
CA LYS A 83 -4.26 -20.02 21.59
C LYS A 83 -5.45 -19.57 20.77
N ILE A 84 -5.66 -20.23 19.64
CA ILE A 84 -6.79 -19.98 18.72
C ILE A 84 -7.63 -21.25 18.68
N GLU A 85 -8.94 -21.12 18.93
CA GLU A 85 -9.90 -22.24 18.89
C GLU A 85 -9.47 -23.46 19.72
N GLY A 86 -8.86 -23.21 20.89
CA GLY A 86 -8.39 -24.28 21.78
C GLY A 86 -7.01 -24.85 21.42
N LYS A 87 -6.50 -24.60 20.22
CA LYS A 87 -5.18 -25.06 19.77
C LYS A 87 -4.10 -24.02 20.11
N ARG A 88 -3.00 -24.49 20.69
CA ARG A 88 -1.81 -23.66 20.93
C ARG A 88 -0.89 -23.76 19.72
N MET A 89 -0.38 -22.63 19.26
CA MET A 89 0.63 -22.57 18.21
C MET A 89 1.65 -21.47 18.49
N LYS A 90 2.87 -21.67 18.01
CA LYS A 90 3.94 -20.68 18.06
C LYS A 90 3.94 -19.90 16.75
N VAL A 91 3.55 -18.64 16.82
CA VAL A 91 3.57 -17.70 15.70
C VAL A 91 4.97 -17.09 15.62
N PRO A 92 5.61 -17.08 14.44
CA PRO A 92 6.93 -16.49 14.28
C PRO A 92 6.87 -14.98 14.49
N SER A 93 7.96 -14.44 15.04
CA SER A 93 8.16 -13.00 15.13
C SER A 93 8.43 -12.43 13.73
N LEU A 94 7.84 -11.28 13.43
CA LEU A 94 8.12 -10.50 12.23
C LEU A 94 9.41 -9.69 12.37
N LEU A 95 10.04 -9.68 13.55
CA LEU A 95 11.20 -8.85 13.88
C LEU A 95 12.54 -9.62 13.84
N GLU A 96 12.53 -10.92 13.56
CA GLU A 96 13.71 -11.78 13.57
C GLU A 96 13.55 -13.01 12.66
N GLY A 97 14.67 -13.67 12.34
CA GLY A 97 14.71 -14.91 11.55
C GLY A 97 13.93 -14.80 10.24
N HIS A 98 13.11 -15.82 9.98
CA HIS A 98 12.26 -15.91 8.78
C HIS A 98 11.45 -14.64 8.49
N GLY A 99 10.97 -13.92 9.51
CA GLY A 99 10.21 -12.68 9.33
C GLY A 99 11.02 -11.56 8.66
N LEU A 100 12.34 -11.56 8.81
CA LEU A 100 13.24 -10.62 8.13
C LEU A 100 13.76 -11.16 6.81
N GLU A 101 13.97 -12.47 6.72
CA GLU A 101 14.65 -13.14 5.61
C GLU A 101 13.76 -13.39 4.40
N HIS A 102 12.45 -13.61 4.60
CA HIS A 102 11.53 -13.77 3.48
C HIS A 102 11.52 -12.53 2.60
N SER A 103 11.39 -12.72 1.29
CA SER A 103 11.15 -11.65 0.32
C SER A 103 9.73 -11.09 0.44
N ASP A 104 9.51 -9.89 -0.11
CA ASP A 104 8.16 -9.30 -0.15
C ASP A 104 7.18 -10.18 -0.93
N ALA A 105 7.63 -10.89 -1.97
CA ALA A 105 6.81 -11.83 -2.74
C ALA A 105 6.40 -13.07 -1.92
N GLU A 106 7.28 -13.55 -1.03
CA GLU A 106 6.92 -14.63 -0.10
C GLU A 106 5.91 -14.15 0.95
N PHE A 107 6.08 -12.93 1.46
CA PHE A 107 5.12 -12.30 2.36
C PHE A 107 3.74 -12.14 1.71
N THR A 108 3.66 -11.58 0.50
CA THR A 108 2.38 -11.41 -0.20
C THR A 108 1.72 -12.75 -0.48
N LYS A 109 2.50 -13.75 -0.90
CA LYS A 109 2.01 -15.12 -1.10
C LYS A 109 1.46 -15.72 0.20
N GLN A 110 2.20 -15.63 1.30
CA GLN A 110 1.79 -16.17 2.60
C GLN A 110 0.51 -15.49 3.11
N ILE A 111 0.40 -14.17 2.97
CA ILE A 111 -0.83 -13.43 3.35
C ILE A 111 -2.01 -13.84 2.46
N ALA A 112 -1.79 -13.93 1.16
CA ALA A 112 -2.86 -14.27 0.22
C ALA A 112 -3.34 -15.72 0.41
N GLN A 113 -2.42 -16.67 0.52
CA GLN A 113 -2.70 -18.11 0.44
C GLN A 113 -2.77 -18.80 1.80
N GLY A 114 -2.25 -18.18 2.87
CA GLY A 114 -2.10 -18.83 4.16
C GLY A 114 -1.09 -19.98 4.13
N GLY A 115 -1.06 -20.77 5.21
CA GLY A 115 -0.14 -21.89 5.40
C GLY A 115 0.34 -22.00 6.84
N ASP A 116 0.74 -23.20 7.28
CA ASP A 116 1.33 -23.44 8.61
C ASP A 116 0.51 -22.91 9.80
N GLY A 117 -0.82 -22.90 9.65
CA GLY A 117 -1.77 -22.39 10.63
C GLY A 117 -2.12 -20.91 10.49
N MET A 118 -1.49 -20.18 9.57
CA MET A 118 -1.93 -18.85 9.15
C MET A 118 -3.09 -18.97 8.15
N PRO A 119 -4.22 -18.27 8.36
CA PRO A 119 -5.34 -18.28 7.42
C PRO A 119 -5.02 -17.53 6.13
N ALA A 120 -5.71 -17.88 5.05
CA ALA A 120 -5.65 -17.16 3.78
C ALA A 120 -6.49 -15.87 3.84
N PHE A 121 -5.97 -14.77 3.31
CA PHE A 121 -6.68 -13.48 3.29
C PHE A 121 -7.10 -13.00 1.89
N LYS A 122 -6.78 -13.74 0.81
CA LYS A 122 -7.15 -13.35 -0.56
C LYS A 122 -8.64 -13.13 -0.81
N ASP A 123 -9.51 -13.73 0.01
CA ASP A 123 -10.97 -13.57 -0.10
C ASP A 123 -11.49 -12.35 0.69
N ARG A 124 -10.60 -11.65 1.41
CA ARG A 124 -10.93 -10.51 2.28
C ARG A 124 -10.14 -9.25 1.92
N LEU A 125 -8.96 -9.42 1.33
CA LEU A 125 -8.06 -8.36 0.93
C LEU A 125 -7.70 -8.54 -0.54
N ASN A 126 -7.78 -7.46 -1.31
CA ASN A 126 -7.30 -7.47 -2.69
C ASN A 126 -5.76 -7.37 -2.76
N GLU A 127 -5.21 -7.58 -3.95
CA GLU A 127 -3.76 -7.58 -4.18
C GLU A 127 -3.08 -6.29 -3.73
N LYS A 128 -3.69 -5.12 -3.97
CA LYS A 128 -3.14 -3.84 -3.53
C LYS A 128 -3.07 -3.77 -2.00
N GLN A 129 -4.14 -4.15 -1.31
CA GLN A 129 -4.17 -4.14 0.17
C GLN A 129 -3.14 -5.10 0.78
N ILE A 130 -2.93 -6.27 0.17
CA ILE A 130 -1.90 -7.22 0.59
C ILE A 130 -0.50 -6.62 0.39
N ASN A 131 -0.23 -6.02 -0.77
CA ASN A 131 1.04 -5.34 -1.02
C ASN A 131 1.29 -4.21 -0.02
N ASP A 132 0.29 -3.36 0.25
CA ASP A 132 0.41 -2.27 1.21
C ASP A 132 0.60 -2.77 2.65
N LEU A 133 -0.01 -3.91 3.02
CA LEU A 133 0.27 -4.59 4.29
C LEU A 133 1.73 -5.01 4.42
N VAL A 134 2.31 -5.61 3.38
CA VAL A 134 3.74 -5.98 3.38
C VAL A 134 4.59 -4.73 3.54
N ARG A 135 4.30 -3.66 2.80
CA ARG A 135 4.99 -2.37 2.94
C ARG A 135 4.89 -1.84 4.37
N TYR A 136 3.73 -1.92 5.02
CA TYR A 136 3.54 -1.50 6.41
C TYR A 136 4.36 -2.36 7.38
N ILE A 137 4.38 -3.67 7.20
CA ILE A 137 5.22 -4.57 8.01
C ILE A 137 6.71 -4.18 7.89
N ARG A 138 7.21 -3.94 6.67
CA ARG A 138 8.60 -3.55 6.46
C ARG A 138 8.93 -2.17 7.04
N ARG A 139 8.06 -1.19 6.82
CA ARG A 139 8.30 0.22 7.13
C ARG A 139 8.03 0.56 8.59
N ASP A 140 6.99 0.00 9.21
CA ASP A 140 6.51 0.42 10.53
C ASP A 140 6.82 -0.62 11.61
N ILE A 141 6.61 -1.89 11.32
CA ILE A 141 6.86 -2.98 12.27
C ILE A 141 8.37 -3.28 12.35
N GLN A 142 9.03 -3.47 11.21
CA GLN A 142 10.44 -3.88 11.14
C GLN A 142 11.43 -2.70 11.18
N ALA A 143 11.01 -1.44 11.06
CA ALA A 143 11.93 -0.30 11.07
C ALA A 143 12.81 -0.22 12.31
N GLY A 144 12.27 -0.58 13.49
CA GLY A 144 13.01 -0.60 14.75
C GLY A 144 14.17 -1.60 14.76
N VAL A 145 14.14 -2.64 13.92
CA VAL A 145 15.23 -3.62 13.77
C VAL A 145 16.41 -3.01 13.02
N LYS A 146 16.14 -2.25 11.95
CA LYS A 146 17.17 -1.55 11.17
C LYS A 146 17.90 -0.49 12.00
N LEU A 147 17.18 0.20 12.89
CA LEU A 147 17.78 1.20 13.78
C LEU A 147 18.69 0.58 14.84
N LYS A 148 18.36 -0.61 15.36
CA LYS A 148 19.20 -1.32 16.35
C LYS A 148 20.46 -1.92 15.74
N THR A 149 20.41 -2.32 14.48
CA THR A 149 21.57 -2.91 13.77
C THR A 149 22.55 -1.86 13.25
N ALA A 150 22.11 -0.61 13.02
CA ALA A 150 22.98 0.48 12.57
C ALA A 150 23.79 1.17 13.70
N GLY A 151 23.62 0.75 14.96
CA GLY A 151 24.22 1.39 16.14
C GLY A 151 25.29 0.56 16.86
N HIS A 152 25.84 -0.47 16.23
CA HIS A 152 26.91 -1.32 16.79
C HIS A 152 28.18 -1.23 15.93
#